data_AF-A0A834LJ73-F1
#
_entry.id   AF-A0A834LJ73-F1
#
_cell.length_a   1.000
_cell.length_b   1.000
_cell.length_c   1.000
_cell.angle_alpha   90.00
_cell.angle_beta   90.00
_cell.angle_gamma   90.00
#
_symmetry.space_group_name_H-M   'P 1'
#
loop_
_entity.id
_entity.type
_entity.pdbx_description
1 polymer ?
#
loop_
_entity_poly.entity_id
_entity_poly.type
_entity_poly.pdbx_seq_one_letter_code
_entity_poly.pdbx_strand_id
1 'polypeptide(L)'
;MEFFRWNPQDTLIVKAPKRSPLALRMVVLLFALACGVYICLICLRQTSFNNKIRFLNVRVIEQPCPASGMKNLEIPNVHFPKPKTFSREECACNPVRFFAILSMQRSGSGWFETLLNSHMNVSSNGEILGAKERRSNVSAIIDTLDKVYNLDFFTSASKNECSAAVGFKWMLNQAQILANYKPKVNATLLIHNLKEAEKTIAKALEYFKSTRQIVLYYEDIVSNRTKLVDVQEFLRLPYRELTSSQVKIHSGPLSKQIENWGDIQKAIKGTSYESFLNQDYQL
;
A
#
# COMPACT_ATOMS: atom_id res chain seq x y z
N MET A 1 52.79 39.64 -54.57
CA MET A 1 54.11 38.98 -54.68
C MET A 1 54.97 39.53 -53.57
N GLU A 2 55.65 38.64 -52.86
CA GLU A 2 56.76 38.89 -51.90
C GLU A 2 56.40 39.54 -50.56
N PHE A 3 56.28 38.71 -49.51
CA PHE A 3 57.38 38.21 -48.66
C PHE A 3 57.88 39.28 -47.68
N PHE A 4 57.24 39.36 -46.52
CA PHE A 4 57.92 39.82 -45.31
C PHE A 4 58.24 38.63 -44.42
N ARG A 5 59.54 38.36 -44.42
CA ARG A 5 60.32 37.43 -43.61
C ARG A 5 60.10 37.74 -42.14
N TRP A 6 59.62 36.77 -41.35
CA TRP A 6 59.67 36.87 -39.89
C TRP A 6 60.72 35.90 -39.34
N ASN A 7 61.62 36.47 -38.55
CA ASN A 7 62.79 35.85 -37.94
C ASN A 7 62.35 35.10 -36.67
N PRO A 8 62.90 33.91 -36.35
CA PRO A 8 62.44 33.14 -35.21
C PRO A 8 63.24 33.53 -33.96
N GLN A 9 62.62 34.27 -33.05
CA GLN A 9 63.09 34.40 -31.66
C GLN A 9 61.92 34.86 -30.80
N ASP A 10 61.26 33.89 -30.16
CA ASP A 10 60.97 33.88 -28.73
C ASP A 10 59.97 32.76 -28.42
N THR A 11 60.52 31.57 -28.18
CA THR A 11 59.80 30.44 -27.60
C THR A 11 59.39 30.82 -26.18
N LEU A 12 58.14 31.27 -25.98
CA LEU A 12 57.52 31.34 -24.66
C LEU A 12 57.33 29.90 -24.14
N ILE A 13 58.38 29.35 -23.54
CA ILE A 13 58.34 28.12 -22.77
C ILE A 13 57.51 28.42 -21.51
N VAL A 14 56.19 28.22 -21.60
CA VAL A 14 55.33 28.12 -20.42
C VAL A 14 55.73 26.83 -19.69
N LYS A 15 56.63 26.95 -18.71
CA LYS A 15 56.93 25.85 -17.79
C LYS A 15 55.61 25.43 -17.12
N ALA A 16 55.18 24.20 -17.38
CA ALA A 16 54.08 23.59 -16.65
C ALA A 16 54.38 23.68 -15.14
N PRO A 17 53.42 24.13 -14.31
CA PRO A 17 53.65 24.20 -12.88
C PRO A 17 53.88 22.77 -12.38
N LYS A 18 55.05 22.52 -11.79
CA LYS A 18 55.33 21.30 -11.03
C LYS A 18 54.45 21.28 -9.78
N ARG A 19 53.15 21.01 -9.93
CA ARG A 19 52.33 20.55 -8.82
C ARG A 19 52.89 19.21 -8.41
N SER A 20 53.44 19.12 -7.20
CA SER A 20 54.05 17.89 -6.72
C SER A 20 53.00 16.76 -6.80
N PRO A 21 53.36 15.58 -7.33
CA PRO A 21 52.44 14.45 -7.39
C PRO A 21 51.94 14.04 -5.99
N LEU A 22 52.68 14.43 -4.95
CA LEU A 22 52.27 14.32 -3.56
C LEU A 22 51.04 15.16 -3.22
N ALA A 23 50.98 16.44 -3.61
CA ALA A 23 49.84 17.30 -3.27
C ALA A 23 48.54 16.77 -3.87
N LEU A 24 48.57 16.30 -5.14
CA LEU A 24 47.41 15.68 -5.78
C LEU A 24 47.00 14.37 -5.08
N ARG A 25 47.96 13.53 -4.71
CA ARG A 25 47.69 12.29 -3.96
C ARG A 25 47.08 12.59 -2.59
N MET A 26 47.54 13.61 -1.89
CA MET A 26 46.97 14.02 -0.61
C MET A 26 45.52 14.53 -0.75
N VAL A 27 45.21 15.27 -1.81
CA VAL A 27 43.84 15.71 -2.09
C VAL A 27 42.92 14.53 -2.41
N VAL A 28 43.39 13.57 -3.21
CA VAL A 28 42.62 12.35 -3.53
C VAL A 28 42.38 11.50 -2.26
N LEU A 29 43.37 11.37 -1.39
CA LEU A 29 43.23 10.64 -0.12
C LEU A 29 42.22 11.32 0.82
N LEU A 30 42.23 12.65 0.90
CA LEU A 30 41.27 13.41 1.70
C LEU A 30 39.84 13.24 1.16
N PHE A 31 39.66 13.28 -0.16
CA PHE A 31 38.35 13.03 -0.78
C PHE A 31 37.88 11.59 -0.53
N ALA A 32 38.76 10.60 -0.66
CA ALA A 32 38.43 9.20 -0.39
C ALA A 32 38.03 8.96 1.07
N LEU A 33 38.73 9.60 2.03
CA LEU A 33 38.38 9.57 3.45
C LEU A 33 37.03 10.24 3.72
N ALA A 34 36.79 11.42 3.14
CA ALA A 34 35.52 12.13 3.30
C ALA A 34 34.33 11.32 2.72
N CYS A 35 34.51 10.74 1.52
CA CYS A 35 33.52 9.86 0.91
C CYS A 35 33.31 8.59 1.74
N GLY A 36 34.37 7.97 2.27
CA GLY A 36 34.29 6.80 3.13
C GLY A 36 33.52 7.07 4.42
N VAL A 37 33.80 8.21 5.08
CA VAL A 37 33.05 8.65 6.28
C VAL A 37 31.61 8.95 5.93
N TYR A 38 31.33 9.61 4.81
CA TYR A 38 29.97 9.91 4.37
C TYR A 38 29.15 8.65 4.07
N ILE A 39 29.74 7.68 3.36
CA ILE A 39 29.12 6.38 3.11
C ILE A 39 28.88 5.64 4.42
N CYS A 40 29.86 5.64 5.34
CA CYS A 40 29.72 5.03 6.66
C CYS A 40 28.59 5.68 7.48
N LEU A 41 28.47 7.01 7.46
CA LEU A 41 27.36 7.73 8.11
C LEU A 41 26.00 7.36 7.52
N ILE A 42 25.90 7.21 6.19
CA ILE A 42 24.67 6.75 5.53
C ILE A 42 24.34 5.31 5.94
N CYS A 43 25.32 4.40 5.90
CA CYS A 43 25.14 3.01 6.30
C CYS A 43 24.71 2.90 7.78
N LEU A 44 25.35 3.64 8.68
CA LEU A 44 25.00 3.72 10.10
C LEU A 44 23.58 4.26 10.31
N ARG A 45 23.18 5.30 9.56
CA ARG A 45 21.82 5.85 9.59
C ARG A 45 20.79 4.85 9.06
N GLN A 46 21.14 4.06 8.03
CA GLN A 46 20.29 3.00 7.48
C GLN A 46 20.09 1.87 8.51
N THR A 47 21.15 1.42 9.20
CA THR A 47 21.04 0.46 10.31
C THR A 47 20.29 1.02 11.52
N SER A 48 20.44 2.31 11.84
CA SER A 48 19.67 2.98 12.89
C SER A 48 18.18 3.01 12.56
N PHE A 49 17.83 3.33 11.31
CA PHE A 49 16.43 3.30 10.85
C PHE A 49 15.87 1.88 10.85
N ASN A 50 16.66 0.89 10.41
CA ASN A 50 16.26 -0.52 10.42
C ASN A 50 16.10 -1.05 11.85
N ASN A 51 16.97 -0.65 12.79
CA ASN A 51 16.82 -0.95 14.20
C ASN A 51 15.60 -0.25 14.78
N LYS A 52 15.31 1.02 14.44
CA LYS A 52 14.12 1.73 14.93
C LYS A 52 12.80 1.09 14.45
N ILE A 53 12.78 0.52 13.23
CA ILE A 53 11.66 -0.30 12.74
C ILE A 53 11.60 -1.65 13.46
N ARG A 54 12.75 -2.29 13.71
CA ARG A 54 12.85 -3.55 14.46
C ARG A 54 12.52 -3.39 15.96
N PHE A 55 12.58 -2.17 16.49
CA PHE A 55 12.27 -1.80 17.88
C PHE A 55 10.82 -1.37 18.12
N LEU A 56 9.93 -1.44 17.12
CA LEU A 56 8.51 -1.73 17.39
C LEU A 56 8.39 -3.21 17.78
N ASN A 57 9.14 -3.60 18.81
CA ASN A 57 8.96 -4.85 19.50
C ASN A 57 7.53 -4.82 20.01
N VAL A 58 6.71 -5.71 19.45
CA VAL A 58 5.49 -6.23 20.07
C VAL A 58 5.80 -6.40 21.54
N ARG A 59 5.26 -5.50 22.38
CA ARG A 59 5.24 -5.75 23.82
C ARG A 59 4.37 -6.99 23.95
N VAL A 60 5.00 -8.13 24.23
CA VAL A 60 4.30 -9.28 24.79
C VAL A 60 3.80 -8.80 26.14
N ILE A 61 2.59 -8.24 26.14
CA ILE A 61 1.85 -7.89 27.34
C ILE A 61 1.73 -9.21 28.13
N GLU A 62 2.14 -9.20 29.39
CA GLU A 62 1.91 -10.30 30.34
C GLU A 62 0.55 -10.92 30.08
N GLN A 63 0.51 -12.18 29.65
CA GLN A 63 -0.68 -12.77 29.05
C GLN A 63 -1.75 -12.99 30.13
N PRO A 64 -2.80 -12.15 30.23
CA PRO A 64 -3.79 -12.23 31.32
C PRO A 64 -4.79 -13.37 31.09
N CYS A 65 -4.75 -13.97 29.90
CA CYS A 65 -5.77 -14.86 29.38
C CYS A 65 -5.13 -16.19 28.97
N PRO A 66 -5.70 -17.34 29.39
CA PRO A 66 -5.17 -18.64 29.03
C PRO A 66 -5.20 -18.83 27.51
N ALA A 67 -4.07 -19.23 26.92
CA ALA A 67 -3.92 -19.47 25.48
C ALA A 67 -4.57 -20.80 25.04
N SER A 68 -5.80 -21.09 25.47
CA SER A 68 -6.49 -22.32 25.10
C SER A 68 -6.86 -22.31 23.61
N GLY A 69 -6.18 -23.15 22.82
CA GLY A 69 -6.50 -23.39 21.40
C GLY A 69 -5.69 -22.61 20.37
N MET A 70 -4.74 -21.74 20.77
CA MET A 70 -3.86 -21.07 19.81
C MET A 70 -2.62 -21.91 19.49
N LYS A 71 -2.38 -22.18 18.19
CA LYS A 71 -1.13 -22.80 17.73
C LYS A 71 0.04 -21.85 18.04
N ASN A 72 1.17 -22.36 18.54
CA ASN A 72 2.35 -21.58 18.97
C ASN A 72 2.89 -20.56 17.94
N LEU A 73 2.60 -20.75 16.63
CA LEU A 73 2.95 -19.81 15.56
C LEU A 73 2.07 -18.54 15.49
N GLU A 74 0.89 -18.54 16.11
CA GLU A 74 -0.07 -17.43 16.01
C GLU A 74 0.07 -16.40 17.15
N ILE A 75 0.76 -16.76 18.25
CA ILE A 75 0.95 -15.96 19.45
C ILE A 75 1.58 -14.56 19.19
N PRO A 76 2.55 -14.38 18.27
CA PRO A 76 3.18 -13.06 18.06
C PRO A 76 2.26 -11.98 17.49
N ASN A 77 1.11 -12.34 16.90
CA ASN A 77 0.23 -11.42 16.17
C ASN A 77 -1.13 -11.20 16.85
N VAL A 78 -1.26 -11.60 18.11
CA VAL A 78 -2.52 -11.53 18.84
C VAL A 78 -2.54 -10.27 19.69
N HIS A 79 -3.48 -9.38 19.41
CA HIS A 79 -3.66 -8.12 20.13
C HIS A 79 -4.90 -8.18 21.02
N PHE A 80 -4.77 -7.71 22.26
CA PHE A 80 -5.89 -7.57 23.20
C PHE A 80 -6.10 -6.07 23.46
N PRO A 81 -6.93 -5.39 22.65
CA PRO A 81 -7.13 -3.95 22.76
C PRO A 81 -7.82 -3.61 24.07
N LYS A 82 -7.40 -2.49 24.68
CA LYS A 82 -8.05 -1.89 25.84
C LYS A 82 -8.55 -0.49 25.44
N PRO A 83 -9.75 -0.40 24.83
CA PRO A 83 -10.31 0.88 24.42
C PRO A 83 -10.49 1.80 25.63
N LYS A 84 -10.22 3.08 25.45
CA LYS A 84 -10.45 4.15 26.44
C LYS A 84 -11.87 4.68 26.38
N THR A 85 -12.49 4.57 25.22
CA THR A 85 -13.82 5.13 24.92
C THR A 85 -14.98 4.27 25.42
N PHE A 86 -14.77 2.98 25.65
CA PHE A 86 -15.74 2.05 26.22
C PHE A 86 -15.02 0.91 26.96
N SER A 87 -15.71 0.22 27.86
CA SER A 87 -15.21 -0.98 28.53
C SER A 87 -16.25 -2.08 28.48
N ARG A 88 -15.83 -3.29 28.12
CA ARG A 88 -16.63 -4.51 28.10
C ARG A 88 -15.79 -5.64 28.66
N GLU A 89 -16.00 -5.97 29.92
CA GLU A 89 -15.20 -6.96 30.65
C GLU A 89 -15.26 -8.33 29.97
N GLU A 90 -16.40 -8.67 29.38
CA GLU A 90 -16.60 -9.90 28.61
C GLU A 90 -15.68 -9.99 27.38
N CYS A 91 -15.16 -8.87 26.88
CA CYS A 91 -14.25 -8.80 25.74
C CYS A 91 -12.76 -8.74 26.13
N ALA A 92 -12.42 -8.64 27.42
CA ALA A 92 -11.04 -8.42 27.86
C ALA A 92 -10.06 -9.51 27.41
N CYS A 93 -10.55 -10.75 27.27
CA CYS A 93 -9.78 -11.90 26.80
C CYS A 93 -10.12 -12.30 25.36
N ASN A 94 -10.73 -11.42 24.56
CA ASN A 94 -10.99 -11.69 23.16
C ASN A 94 -9.83 -11.22 22.28
N PRO A 95 -9.13 -12.13 21.58
CA PRO A 95 -8.05 -11.74 20.69
C PRO A 95 -8.59 -11.00 19.46
N VAL A 96 -7.94 -9.90 19.10
CA VAL A 96 -8.29 -9.10 17.93
C VAL A 96 -7.16 -9.13 16.91
N ARG A 97 -7.51 -9.46 15.68
CA ARG A 97 -6.56 -9.52 14.56
C ARG A 97 -6.56 -8.22 13.78
N PHE A 98 -5.36 -7.84 13.36
CA PHE A 98 -5.20 -6.70 12.46
C PHE A 98 -5.30 -7.15 11.01
N PHE A 99 -5.96 -6.33 10.20
CA PHE A 99 -5.91 -6.45 8.75
C PHE A 99 -5.83 -5.08 8.08
N ALA A 100 -5.41 -5.08 6.82
CA ALA A 100 -5.47 -3.91 5.96
C ALA A 100 -5.99 -4.34 4.60
N ILE A 101 -6.91 -3.56 4.03
CA ILE A 101 -7.37 -3.72 2.65
C ILE A 101 -6.54 -2.79 1.80
N LEU A 102 -5.65 -3.34 0.99
CA LEU A 102 -4.89 -2.57 0.02
C LEU A 102 -5.62 -2.60 -1.32
N SER A 103 -6.00 -1.44 -1.84
CA SER A 103 -6.73 -1.38 -3.11
C SER A 103 -6.28 -0.21 -3.98
N MET A 104 -6.60 -0.30 -5.26
CA MET A 104 -6.63 0.86 -6.15
C MET A 104 -8.01 1.52 -6.08
N GLN A 105 -8.10 2.76 -6.57
CA GLN A 105 -9.37 3.47 -6.71
C GLN A 105 -10.32 2.75 -7.69
N ARG A 106 -11.63 2.82 -7.44
CA ARG A 106 -12.69 2.16 -8.24
C ARG A 106 -12.61 0.63 -8.34
N SER A 107 -11.93 -0.01 -7.39
CA SER A 107 -11.84 -1.49 -7.30
C SER A 107 -13.05 -2.17 -6.64
N GLY A 108 -14.10 -1.42 -6.26
CA GLY A 108 -15.19 -1.95 -5.44
C GLY A 108 -14.84 -2.09 -3.94
N SER A 109 -13.68 -1.58 -3.51
CA SER A 109 -13.24 -1.71 -2.11
C SER A 109 -14.12 -1.01 -1.07
N GLY A 110 -14.87 0.03 -1.46
CA GLY A 110 -15.91 0.61 -0.60
C GLY A 110 -17.09 -0.35 -0.38
N TRP A 111 -17.52 -1.06 -1.43
CA TRP A 111 -18.58 -2.05 -1.34
C TRP A 111 -18.13 -3.26 -0.51
N PHE A 112 -16.88 -3.68 -0.67
CA PHE A 112 -16.30 -4.76 0.12
C PHE A 112 -16.13 -4.38 1.60
N GLU A 113 -15.76 -3.15 1.89
CA GLU A 113 -15.68 -2.63 3.25
C GLU A 113 -17.05 -2.69 3.97
N THR A 114 -18.12 -2.21 3.32
CA THR A 114 -19.47 -2.28 3.90
C THR A 114 -19.95 -3.72 4.05
N LEU A 115 -19.58 -4.60 3.11
CA LEU A 115 -19.81 -6.04 3.22
C LEU A 115 -19.16 -6.64 4.48
N LEU A 116 -17.88 -6.35 4.72
CA LEU A 116 -17.17 -6.83 5.91
C LEU A 116 -17.78 -6.28 7.20
N ASN A 117 -18.16 -5.00 7.22
CA ASN A 117 -18.76 -4.36 8.39
C ASN A 117 -20.17 -4.85 8.73
N SER A 118 -20.83 -5.62 7.84
CA SER A 118 -22.05 -6.34 8.21
C SER A 118 -21.78 -7.48 9.20
N HIS A 119 -20.53 -7.95 9.30
CA HIS A 119 -20.13 -8.92 10.30
C HIS A 119 -19.92 -8.23 11.66
N MET A 120 -20.71 -8.62 12.67
CA MET A 120 -20.68 -8.01 14.01
C MET A 120 -19.28 -7.99 14.67
N ASN A 121 -18.46 -9.03 14.44
CA ASN A 121 -17.10 -9.11 15.00
C ASN A 121 -16.01 -8.41 14.15
N VAL A 122 -16.35 -7.66 13.09
CA VAL A 122 -15.38 -6.98 12.21
C VAL A 122 -15.53 -5.47 12.30
N SER A 123 -14.41 -4.75 12.43
CA SER A 123 -14.35 -3.29 12.32
C SER A 123 -13.38 -2.90 11.21
N SER A 124 -13.90 -2.58 10.02
CA SER A 124 -13.13 -2.03 8.91
C SER A 124 -13.34 -0.53 8.82
N ASN A 125 -12.25 0.24 8.86
CA ASN A 125 -12.29 1.70 8.86
C ASN A 125 -11.75 2.27 7.54
N GLY A 126 -12.64 2.82 6.72
CA GLY A 126 -12.31 3.47 5.47
C GLY A 126 -11.80 4.90 5.65
N GLU A 127 -10.99 5.34 4.69
CA GLU A 127 -10.58 6.75 4.55
C GLU A 127 -9.93 7.36 5.80
N ILE A 128 -9.34 6.51 6.66
CA ILE A 128 -8.69 6.93 7.89
C ILE A 128 -7.50 7.87 7.67
N LEU A 129 -6.96 7.89 6.46
CA LEU A 129 -5.83 8.74 6.08
C LEU A 129 -6.18 9.67 4.92
N GLY A 130 -7.47 9.85 4.63
CA GLY A 130 -7.95 10.83 3.65
C GLY A 130 -7.69 12.27 4.10
N ALA A 131 -7.88 12.54 5.41
CA ALA A 131 -7.69 13.89 5.96
C ALA A 131 -6.20 14.26 5.99
N LYS A 132 -5.87 15.46 5.47
CA LYS A 132 -4.49 15.95 5.36
C LYS A 132 -3.75 15.96 6.70
N GLU A 133 -4.44 16.30 7.78
CA GLU A 133 -3.89 16.34 9.15
C GLU A 133 -3.37 14.96 9.59
N ARG A 134 -4.15 13.90 9.35
CA ARG A 134 -3.81 12.51 9.71
C ARG A 134 -2.64 11.94 8.91
N ARG A 135 -2.28 12.57 7.80
CA ARG A 135 -1.12 12.22 6.95
C ARG A 135 -0.05 13.30 6.89
N SER A 136 -0.07 14.25 7.81
CA SER A 136 0.85 15.38 7.84
C SER A 136 2.30 14.94 8.07
N ASN A 137 2.51 13.91 8.89
CA ASN A 137 3.79 13.28 9.14
C ASN A 137 3.61 11.83 9.63
N VAL A 138 4.72 11.10 9.79
CA VAL A 138 4.71 9.70 10.22
C VAL A 138 4.11 9.52 11.63
N SER A 139 4.36 10.45 12.56
CA SER A 139 3.77 10.39 13.91
C SER A 139 2.26 10.46 13.85
N ALA A 140 1.69 11.40 13.07
CA ALA A 140 0.24 11.54 12.93
C ALA A 140 -0.42 10.29 12.32
N ILE A 141 0.28 9.61 11.39
CA ILE A 141 -0.18 8.35 10.82
C ILE A 141 -0.19 7.27 11.89
N ILE A 142 0.91 7.11 12.64
CA ILE A 142 1.02 6.12 13.73
C ILE A 142 -0.05 6.38 14.80
N ASP A 143 -0.22 7.63 15.24
CA ASP A 143 -1.24 8.01 16.23
C ASP A 143 -2.66 7.68 15.76
N THR A 144 -2.92 7.81 14.45
CA THR A 144 -4.20 7.42 13.85
C THR A 144 -4.37 5.91 13.85
N LEU A 145 -3.33 5.16 13.47
CA LEU A 145 -3.35 3.70 13.44
C LEU A 145 -3.48 3.11 14.85
N ASP A 146 -2.82 3.69 15.84
CA ASP A 146 -2.93 3.28 17.25
C ASP A 146 -4.37 3.43 17.75
N LYS A 147 -5.07 4.51 17.37
CA LYS A 147 -6.50 4.65 17.71
C LYS A 147 -7.35 3.58 17.05
N VAL A 148 -7.13 3.28 15.77
CA VAL A 148 -7.85 2.22 15.04
C VAL A 148 -7.62 0.86 15.69
N TYR A 149 -6.37 0.50 15.93
CA TYR A 149 -6.00 -0.82 16.45
C TYR A 149 -6.31 -1.02 17.94
N ASN A 150 -6.48 0.06 18.71
CA ASN A 150 -6.99 0.01 20.08
C ASN A 150 -8.52 0.11 20.18
N LEU A 151 -9.25 0.06 19.06
CA LEU A 151 -10.71 0.22 19.01
C LEU A 151 -11.20 1.59 19.56
N ASP A 152 -10.33 2.60 19.56
CA ASP A 152 -10.61 3.96 20.02
C ASP A 152 -10.90 4.93 18.86
N PHE A 153 -11.04 4.40 17.64
CA PHE A 153 -11.45 5.19 16.50
C PHE A 153 -12.97 5.32 16.48
N PHE A 154 -13.47 6.57 16.48
CA PHE A 154 -14.90 6.85 16.54
C PHE A 154 -15.65 6.22 15.37
N THR A 155 -16.42 5.18 15.67
CA THR A 155 -17.42 4.63 14.76
C THR A 155 -18.82 5.03 15.26
N SER A 156 -19.71 5.43 14.35
CA SER A 156 -21.09 5.80 14.69
C SER A 156 -21.94 4.61 15.16
N ALA A 157 -21.48 3.37 14.97
CA ALA A 157 -22.19 2.17 15.35
C ALA A 157 -21.77 1.70 16.75
N SER A 158 -22.74 1.51 17.65
CA SER A 158 -22.53 0.78 18.90
C SER A 158 -22.24 -0.69 18.61
N LYS A 159 -21.12 -1.19 19.11
CA LYS A 159 -20.73 -2.59 18.96
C LYS A 159 -21.30 -3.42 20.10
N ASN A 160 -22.36 -4.16 19.81
CA ASN A 160 -23.02 -5.05 20.76
C ASN A 160 -22.25 -6.36 20.98
N GLU A 161 -21.18 -6.61 20.22
CA GLU A 161 -20.36 -7.83 20.28
C GLU A 161 -18.87 -7.53 20.34
N CYS A 162 -18.07 -8.48 20.85
CA CYS A 162 -16.61 -8.36 20.87
C CYS A 162 -16.05 -8.39 19.44
N SER A 163 -15.17 -7.46 19.10
CA SER A 163 -14.49 -7.48 17.80
C SER A 163 -13.45 -8.59 17.78
N ALA A 164 -13.39 -9.36 16.69
CA ALA A 164 -12.37 -10.38 16.44
C ALA A 164 -11.35 -9.92 15.38
N ALA A 165 -11.74 -8.97 14.52
CA ALA A 165 -10.85 -8.37 13.54
C ALA A 165 -11.08 -6.86 13.45
N VAL A 166 -9.99 -6.10 13.40
CA VAL A 166 -10.00 -4.65 13.17
C VAL A 166 -8.99 -4.30 12.09
N GLY A 167 -9.37 -3.38 11.22
CA GLY A 167 -8.51 -2.98 10.13
C GLY A 167 -8.94 -1.68 9.50
N PHE A 168 -8.24 -1.36 8.42
CA PHE A 168 -8.52 -0.17 7.64
C PHE A 168 -8.32 -0.43 6.15
N LYS A 169 -8.90 0.45 5.34
CA LYS A 169 -8.73 0.44 3.89
C LYS A 169 -7.72 1.51 3.46
N TRP A 170 -6.69 1.09 2.73
CA TRP A 170 -5.69 1.97 2.12
C TRP A 170 -5.84 1.95 0.60
N MET A 171 -6.01 3.14 0.02
CA MET A 171 -6.04 3.32 -1.43
C MET A 171 -4.67 3.83 -1.91
N LEU A 172 -4.02 3.06 -2.78
CA LEU A 172 -2.66 3.35 -3.26
C LEU A 172 -2.58 4.58 -4.16
N ASN A 173 -3.68 4.92 -4.82
CA ASN A 173 -3.80 6.06 -5.70
C ASN A 173 -5.07 6.86 -5.37
N GLN A 174 -4.99 8.17 -5.56
CA GLN A 174 -6.16 9.04 -5.58
C GLN A 174 -6.57 9.23 -7.04
N ALA A 175 -7.82 8.96 -7.40
CA ALA A 175 -8.32 9.36 -8.72
C ALA A 175 -8.82 10.80 -8.67
N GLN A 176 -8.56 11.53 -9.76
CA GLN A 176 -9.36 12.70 -10.07
C GLN A 176 -10.78 12.28 -10.40
N ILE A 177 -11.71 13.20 -10.11
CA ILE A 177 -13.16 13.07 -10.26
C ILE A 177 -13.50 12.49 -11.64
N LEU A 178 -13.98 11.25 -11.68
CA LEU A 178 -14.81 10.76 -12.78
C LEU A 178 -16.26 10.90 -12.33
N ALA A 179 -16.74 12.14 -12.36
CA ALA A 179 -18.15 12.49 -12.19
C ALA A 179 -18.96 12.29 -13.50
N ASN A 180 -18.30 11.91 -14.58
CA ASN A 180 -18.93 11.86 -15.89
C ASN A 180 -19.53 10.48 -16.14
N TYR A 181 -20.83 10.45 -16.40
CA TYR A 181 -21.51 9.31 -17.00
C TYR A 181 -20.94 9.08 -18.41
N LYS A 182 -20.49 7.85 -18.69
CA LYS A 182 -19.93 7.41 -19.97
C LYS A 182 -18.61 8.10 -20.40
N PRO A 183 -17.47 7.85 -19.72
CA PRO A 183 -16.20 8.50 -20.05
C PRO A 183 -15.62 8.06 -21.40
N LYS A 184 -14.87 8.97 -22.03
CA LYS A 184 -13.94 8.66 -23.12
C LYS A 184 -12.58 8.25 -22.57
N VAL A 185 -12.11 7.07 -22.93
CA VAL A 185 -10.85 6.48 -22.44
C VAL A 185 -9.75 6.66 -23.49
N ASN A 186 -8.55 7.03 -23.06
CA ASN A 186 -7.40 7.14 -23.96
C ASN A 186 -6.89 5.74 -24.36
N ALA A 187 -7.31 5.27 -25.54
CA ALA A 187 -6.96 3.94 -26.06
C ALA A 187 -5.44 3.75 -26.25
N THR A 188 -4.71 4.81 -26.60
CA THR A 188 -3.25 4.75 -26.80
C THR A 188 -2.48 4.45 -25.52
N LEU A 189 -2.98 4.93 -24.37
CA LEU A 189 -2.35 4.70 -23.06
C LEU A 189 -2.92 3.49 -22.31
N LEU A 190 -3.95 2.83 -22.84
CA LEU A 190 -4.71 1.82 -22.11
C LEU A 190 -3.85 0.62 -21.71
N ILE A 191 -3.15 0.01 -22.67
CA ILE A 191 -2.27 -1.14 -22.42
C ILE A 191 -1.14 -0.77 -21.47
N HIS A 192 -0.58 0.44 -21.61
CA HIS A 192 0.43 0.95 -20.69
C HIS A 192 -0.12 1.03 -19.27
N ASN A 193 -1.30 1.63 -19.09
CA ASN A 193 -1.92 1.81 -17.77
C ASN A 193 -2.29 0.46 -17.11
N LEU A 194 -2.75 -0.51 -17.89
CA LEU A 194 -3.01 -1.88 -17.40
C LEU A 194 -1.72 -2.55 -16.92
N LYS A 195 -0.62 -2.45 -17.70
CA LYS A 195 0.70 -2.95 -17.29
C LYS A 195 1.22 -2.28 -16.01
N GLU A 196 1.04 -0.96 -15.88
CA GLU A 196 1.44 -0.23 -14.67
C GLU A 196 0.61 -0.65 -13.44
N ALA A 197 -0.68 -0.94 -13.62
CA ALA A 197 -1.53 -1.49 -12.56
C ALA A 197 -1.03 -2.87 -12.12
N GLU A 198 -0.72 -3.77 -13.05
CA GLU A 198 -0.17 -5.10 -12.75
C GLU A 198 1.19 -5.02 -12.04
N LYS A 199 2.10 -4.14 -12.49
CA LYS A 199 3.38 -3.89 -11.82
C LYS A 199 3.17 -3.39 -10.40
N THR A 200 2.20 -2.51 -10.18
CA THR A 200 1.87 -1.98 -8.85
C THR A 200 1.40 -3.10 -7.93
N ILE A 201 0.53 -3.99 -8.42
CA ILE A 201 0.08 -5.17 -7.69
C ILE A 201 1.25 -6.10 -7.36
N ALA A 202 2.08 -6.45 -8.34
CA ALA A 202 3.23 -7.33 -8.15
C ALA A 202 4.21 -6.77 -7.10
N LYS A 203 4.47 -5.46 -7.16
CA LYS A 203 5.33 -4.77 -6.19
C LYS A 203 4.73 -4.79 -4.78
N ALA A 204 3.42 -4.61 -4.64
CA ALA A 204 2.74 -4.70 -3.36
C ALA A 204 2.85 -6.12 -2.76
N LEU A 205 2.61 -7.16 -3.57
CA LEU A 205 2.74 -8.55 -3.14
C LEU A 205 4.17 -8.89 -2.71
N GLU A 206 5.17 -8.36 -3.41
CA GLU A 206 6.58 -8.54 -3.03
C GLU A 206 6.91 -7.84 -1.70
N TYR A 207 6.44 -6.60 -1.51
CA TYR A 207 6.64 -5.87 -0.26
C TYR A 207 6.01 -6.57 0.95
N PHE A 208 4.87 -7.23 0.76
CA PHE A 208 4.12 -7.89 1.82
C PHE A 208 4.25 -9.42 1.81
N LYS A 209 5.26 -9.99 1.13
CA LYS A 209 5.43 -11.45 1.01
C LYS A 209 5.60 -12.19 2.34
N SER A 210 6.11 -11.51 3.37
CA SER A 210 6.26 -12.06 4.72
C SER A 210 5.01 -11.89 5.58
N THR A 211 3.98 -11.22 5.06
CA THR A 211 2.71 -10.98 5.72
C THR A 211 1.65 -11.91 5.13
N ARG A 212 0.77 -12.46 5.97
CA ARG A 212 -0.34 -13.28 5.49
C ARG A 212 -1.23 -12.41 4.59
N GLN A 213 -1.44 -12.85 3.35
CA GLN A 213 -2.18 -12.10 2.34
C GLN A 213 -3.18 -12.99 1.59
N ILE A 214 -4.26 -12.37 1.10
CA ILE A 214 -5.25 -12.97 0.21
C ILE A 214 -5.53 -11.96 -0.91
N VAL A 215 -5.50 -12.42 -2.15
CA VAL A 215 -5.83 -11.59 -3.32
C VAL A 215 -7.29 -11.83 -3.68
N LEU A 216 -8.04 -10.75 -3.82
CA LEU A 216 -9.46 -10.78 -4.08
C LEU A 216 -9.78 -9.94 -5.31
N TYR A 217 -10.56 -10.51 -6.22
CA TYR A 217 -11.19 -9.79 -7.32
C TYR A 217 -12.65 -9.52 -6.96
N TYR A 218 -13.13 -8.33 -7.29
CA TYR A 218 -14.50 -7.92 -6.97
C TYR A 218 -15.51 -8.89 -7.62
N GLU A 219 -15.22 -9.28 -8.85
CA GLU A 219 -16.02 -10.18 -9.68
C GLU A 219 -16.14 -11.55 -9.02
N ASP A 220 -15.05 -12.08 -8.46
CA ASP A 220 -15.06 -13.37 -7.75
C ASP A 220 -15.88 -13.29 -6.47
N ILE A 221 -15.82 -12.19 -5.72
CA ILE A 221 -16.59 -12.03 -4.48
C ILE A 221 -18.09 -11.95 -4.77
N VAL A 222 -18.47 -11.26 -5.84
CA VAL A 222 -19.87 -11.04 -6.20
C VAL A 222 -20.48 -12.28 -6.85
N SER A 223 -19.74 -12.99 -7.71
CA SER A 223 -20.23 -14.17 -8.43
C SER A 223 -20.10 -15.46 -7.63
N ASN A 224 -19.03 -15.60 -6.83
CA ASN A 224 -18.70 -16.83 -6.13
C ASN A 224 -18.71 -16.63 -4.60
N ARG A 225 -19.81 -17.08 -3.98
CA ARG A 225 -19.97 -17.00 -2.52
C ARG A 225 -18.91 -17.76 -1.73
N THR A 226 -18.20 -18.75 -2.31
CA THR A 226 -17.15 -19.47 -1.58
C THR A 226 -15.98 -18.55 -1.20
N LYS A 227 -15.72 -17.50 -1.98
CA LYS A 227 -14.66 -16.53 -1.65
C LYS A 227 -14.93 -15.76 -0.35
N LEU A 228 -16.19 -15.59 0.02
CA LEU A 228 -16.54 -14.98 1.30
C LEU A 228 -16.25 -15.90 2.49
N VAL A 229 -16.29 -17.22 2.28
CA VAL A 229 -15.85 -18.19 3.27
C VAL A 229 -14.33 -18.08 3.47
N ASP A 230 -13.56 -18.01 2.37
CA ASP A 230 -12.10 -17.81 2.41
C ASP A 230 -11.72 -16.53 3.18
N VAL A 231 -12.45 -15.44 2.96
CA VAL A 231 -12.24 -14.15 3.65
C VAL A 231 -12.53 -14.26 5.15
N GLN A 232 -13.65 -14.91 5.52
CA GLN A 232 -14.00 -15.12 6.92
C GLN A 232 -12.98 -16.02 7.62
N GLU A 233 -12.51 -17.09 6.96
CA GLU A 233 -11.46 -17.95 7.49
C GLU A 233 -10.11 -17.22 7.59
N PHE A 234 -9.78 -16.38 6.60
CA PHE A 234 -8.60 -15.53 6.62
C PHE A 234 -8.58 -14.65 7.87
N LEU A 235 -9.71 -14.02 8.18
CA LEU A 235 -9.90 -13.16 9.36
C LEU A 235 -10.20 -13.94 10.65
N ARG A 236 -10.34 -15.28 10.59
CA ARG A 236 -10.72 -16.15 11.72
C ARG A 236 -12.08 -15.77 12.34
N LEU A 237 -13.05 -15.50 11.48
CA LEU A 237 -14.41 -15.14 11.87
C LEU A 237 -15.32 -16.37 11.84
N PRO A 238 -16.36 -16.41 12.69
CA PRO A 238 -17.45 -17.37 12.50
C PRO A 238 -18.13 -17.11 11.16
N TYR A 239 -18.53 -18.18 10.47
CA TYR A 239 -19.18 -18.02 9.17
C TYR A 239 -20.57 -17.40 9.31
N ARG A 240 -20.82 -16.37 8.50
CA ARG A 240 -22.09 -15.66 8.40
C ARG A 240 -22.36 -15.25 6.97
N GLU A 241 -23.64 -15.03 6.68
CA GLU A 241 -24.05 -14.29 5.49
C GLU A 241 -23.68 -12.82 5.65
N LEU A 242 -23.01 -12.27 4.63
CA LEU A 242 -22.57 -10.89 4.61
C LEU A 242 -23.41 -10.10 3.60
N THR A 243 -23.76 -8.87 3.93
CA THR A 243 -24.52 -7.98 3.05
C THR A 243 -23.84 -6.63 2.95
N SER A 244 -23.91 -6.02 1.77
CA SER A 244 -23.34 -4.70 1.52
C SER A 244 -24.44 -3.69 1.33
N SER A 245 -24.34 -2.55 2.02
CA SER A 245 -25.26 -1.42 1.84
C SER A 245 -24.94 -0.59 0.60
N GLN A 246 -23.76 -0.74 0.00
CA GLN A 246 -23.41 -0.07 -1.24
C GLN A 246 -23.95 -0.86 -2.44
N VAL A 247 -24.32 -0.11 -3.48
CA VAL A 247 -24.74 -0.67 -4.77
C VAL A 247 -23.75 -0.31 -5.85
N LYS A 248 -23.69 -1.15 -6.89
CA LYS A 248 -22.87 -0.88 -8.07
C LYS A 248 -23.37 0.39 -8.77
N ILE A 249 -22.44 1.31 -9.08
CA ILE A 249 -22.77 2.62 -9.66
C ILE A 249 -23.20 2.49 -11.15
N HIS A 250 -22.63 1.52 -11.88
CA HIS A 250 -22.94 1.31 -13.29
C HIS A 250 -23.33 -0.16 -13.55
N SER A 251 -24.50 -0.34 -14.15
CA SER A 251 -25.05 -1.64 -14.51
C SER A 251 -25.12 -1.81 -16.03
N GLY A 252 -25.15 -3.05 -16.51
CA GLY A 252 -25.13 -3.38 -17.93
C GLY A 252 -23.71 -3.49 -18.53
N PRO A 253 -23.62 -3.73 -19.86
CA PRO A 253 -22.37 -4.04 -20.53
C PRO A 253 -21.43 -2.82 -20.63
N LEU A 254 -20.12 -3.07 -20.60
CA LEU A 254 -19.09 -2.02 -20.67
C LEU A 254 -19.21 -1.17 -21.95
N SER A 255 -19.66 -1.78 -23.05
CA SER A 255 -19.92 -1.11 -24.32
C SER A 255 -20.91 0.07 -24.25
N LYS A 256 -21.85 0.03 -23.29
CA LYS A 256 -22.79 1.14 -23.06
C LYS A 256 -22.23 2.20 -22.11
N GLN A 257 -21.19 1.85 -21.34
CA GLN A 257 -20.60 2.69 -20.30
C GLN A 257 -19.34 3.43 -20.74
N ILE A 258 -18.78 3.15 -21.92
CA ILE A 258 -17.58 3.82 -22.44
C ILE A 258 -17.93 4.49 -23.77
N GLU A 259 -17.56 5.76 -23.93
CA GLU A 259 -17.92 6.55 -25.11
C GLU A 259 -17.31 5.98 -26.39
N ASN A 260 -16.02 5.65 -26.35
CA ASN A 260 -15.23 5.17 -27.48
C ASN A 260 -14.95 3.66 -27.41
N TRP A 261 -15.97 2.85 -27.07
CA TRP A 261 -15.82 1.40 -26.90
C TRP A 261 -15.17 0.69 -28.09
N GLY A 262 -15.48 1.10 -29.33
CA GLY A 262 -14.88 0.51 -30.54
C GLY A 262 -13.36 0.65 -30.58
N ASP A 263 -12.81 1.80 -30.15
CA ASP A 263 -11.37 2.03 -30.09
C ASP A 263 -10.72 1.17 -29.00
N ILE A 264 -11.40 1.02 -27.86
CA ILE A 264 -10.95 0.20 -26.74
C ILE A 264 -10.91 -1.27 -27.13
N GLN A 265 -11.96 -1.77 -27.77
CA GLN A 265 -12.02 -3.13 -28.29
C GLN A 265 -10.86 -3.38 -29.27
N LYS A 266 -10.62 -2.44 -30.20
CA LYS A 266 -9.51 -2.54 -31.15
C LYS A 266 -8.13 -2.53 -30.47
N ALA A 267 -7.97 -1.74 -29.41
CA ALA A 267 -6.70 -1.64 -28.68
C ALA A 267 -6.39 -2.86 -27.82
N ILE A 268 -7.42 -3.53 -27.29
CA ILE A 268 -7.28 -4.66 -26.37
C ILE A 268 -7.31 -6.02 -27.10
N LYS A 269 -8.06 -6.15 -28.19
CA LYS A 269 -8.24 -7.42 -28.90
C LYS A 269 -6.89 -7.98 -29.38
N GLY A 270 -6.65 -9.27 -29.15
CA GLY A 270 -5.39 -9.94 -29.45
C GLY A 270 -4.26 -9.67 -28.44
N THR A 271 -4.54 -8.97 -27.34
CA THR A 271 -3.59 -8.78 -26.23
C THR A 271 -3.92 -9.70 -25.05
N SER A 272 -3.02 -9.79 -24.06
CA SER A 272 -3.27 -10.51 -22.80
C SER A 272 -4.46 -9.96 -21.99
N TYR A 273 -4.97 -8.80 -22.36
CA TYR A 273 -6.08 -8.12 -21.68
C TYR A 273 -7.43 -8.34 -22.36
N GLU A 274 -7.50 -9.16 -23.42
CA GLU A 274 -8.73 -9.45 -24.16
C GLU A 274 -9.88 -9.95 -23.30
N SER A 275 -9.58 -10.65 -22.20
CA SER A 275 -10.57 -11.09 -21.22
C SER A 275 -11.40 -9.94 -20.62
N PHE A 276 -10.86 -8.72 -20.52
CA PHE A 276 -11.59 -7.56 -20.01
C PHE A 276 -12.72 -7.09 -20.94
N LEU A 277 -12.73 -7.51 -22.21
CA LEU A 277 -13.82 -7.22 -23.13
C LEU A 277 -15.06 -8.08 -22.86
N ASN A 278 -14.85 -9.25 -22.25
CA ASN A 278 -15.87 -10.29 -22.08
C ASN A 278 -16.35 -10.43 -20.62
N GLN A 279 -15.79 -9.67 -19.68
CA GLN A 279 -16.28 -9.57 -18.30
C GLN A 279 -17.56 -8.73 -18.21
N ASP A 280 -18.48 -8.93 -19.16
CA ASP A 280 -19.82 -8.38 -19.10
C ASP A 280 -20.62 -9.17 -18.06
N TYR A 281 -20.87 -8.50 -16.94
CA TYR A 281 -21.67 -8.94 -15.81
C TYR A 281 -23.02 -9.51 -16.25
N GLN A 282 -23.16 -10.84 -16.25
CA GLN A 282 -24.47 -11.47 -16.02
C GLN A 282 -24.58 -11.68 -14.51
N LEU A 283 -25.26 -10.73 -13.86
CA LEU A 283 -25.83 -10.91 -12.52
C LEU A 283 -27.28 -11.38 -12.68
#